data_AF-A0A7C5I6A3-F1
#
_entry.id   AF-A0A7C5I6A3-F1
#
_cell.length_a   1.000
_cell.length_b   1.000
_cell.length_c   1.000
_cell.angle_alpha   90.00
_cell.angle_beta   90.00
_cell.angle_gamma   90.00
#
_symmetry.space_group_name_H-M   'P 1'
#
loop_
_entity.id
_entity.type
_entity.pdbx_description
1 polymer ?
#
loop_
_entity_poly.entity_id
_entity_poly.type
_entity_poly.pdbx_seq_one_letter_code
_entity_poly.pdbx_strand_id
1 'polypeptide(L)'
;MTPELVVQILRQTLMTAFWVGLPLLAIGFVAGLIVGLVQIATSIQDASFNTVPRLLAFLAGLLLTMPWMLEKLKAFTLALLKDLARYAG
;
A
#
# COMPACT_ATOMS: atom_id res chain seq x y z
N MET A 1 -5.57 2.16 30.77
CA MET A 1 -5.77 1.81 29.35
C MET A 1 -7.01 0.96 29.27
N THR A 2 -8.12 1.50 28.77
CA THR A 2 -9.38 0.75 28.67
C THR A 2 -9.40 -0.07 27.37
N PRO A 3 -10.07 -1.23 27.33
CA PRO A 3 -10.13 -2.09 26.14
C PRO A 3 -10.65 -1.38 24.88
N GLU A 4 -11.51 -0.38 25.05
CA GLU A 4 -12.10 0.40 23.95
C GLU A 4 -11.05 1.22 23.20
N LEU A 5 -10.02 1.70 23.92
CA LEU A 5 -8.92 2.46 23.32
C LEU A 5 -8.09 1.60 22.37
N VAL A 6 -7.79 0.37 22.79
CA VAL A 6 -7.02 -0.59 21.98
C VAL A 6 -7.78 -0.90 20.68
N VAL A 7 -9.10 -1.09 20.77
CA VAL A 7 -9.96 -1.35 19.60
C VAL A 7 -9.99 -0.14 18.65
N GLN A 8 -10.07 1.09 19.16
CA GLN A 8 -10.03 2.29 18.32
C GLN A 8 -8.69 2.45 17.59
N ILE A 9 -7.57 2.26 18.29
CA ILE A 9 -6.23 2.32 17.68
C ILE A 9 -6.11 1.25 16.60
N LEU A 10 -6.56 0.02 16.87
CA LEU A 10 -6.52 -1.08 15.90
C LEU A 10 -7.33 -0.74 14.65
N ARG A 11 -8.54 -0.21 14.81
CA ARG A 11 -9.42 0.20 13.71
C ARG A 11 -8.78 1.29 12.84
N GLN A 12 -8.18 2.29 13.48
CA GLN A 12 -7.53 3.40 12.78
C GLN A 12 -6.25 2.94 12.05
N THR A 13 -5.52 1.99 12.65
CA THR A 13 -4.36 1.34 12.03
C THR A 13 -4.77 0.58 10.78
N LEU A 14 -5.80 -0.28 10.88
CA LEU A 14 -6.29 -1.07 9.75
C LEU A 14 -6.86 -0.19 8.64
N MET A 15 -7.59 0.87 8.97
CA MET A 15 -8.08 1.82 7.97
C MET A 15 -6.94 2.56 7.27
N THR A 16 -5.92 3.00 8.01
CA THR A 16 -4.75 3.66 7.43
C THR A 16 -4.00 2.69 6.50
N ALA A 17 -3.77 1.46 6.95
CA ALA A 17 -3.12 0.42 6.16
C ALA A 17 -3.92 0.09 4.88
N PHE A 18 -5.25 0.01 4.98
CA PHE A 18 -6.12 -0.22 3.83
C PHE A 18 -6.00 0.91 2.80
N TRP A 19 -6.12 2.17 3.22
CA TRP A 19 -5.98 3.32 2.32
C TRP A 19 -4.59 3.40 1.69
N VAL A 20 -3.53 3.14 2.47
CA VAL A 20 -2.13 3.16 2.00
C VAL A 20 -1.85 2.02 1.01
N GLY A 21 -2.42 0.84 1.24
CA GLY A 21 -2.24 -0.33 0.38
C GLY A 21 -3.06 -0.28 -0.92
N LEU A 22 -4.25 0.33 -0.89
CA LEU A 22 -5.17 0.39 -2.03
C LEU A 22 -4.54 0.88 -3.34
N PRO A 23 -3.82 2.02 -3.41
CA PRO A 23 -3.23 2.48 -4.66
C PRO A 23 -2.13 1.54 -5.16
N LEU A 24 -1.33 0.95 -4.27
CA LEU A 24 -0.28 0.00 -4.66
C LEU A 24 -0.89 -1.30 -5.23
N LEU A 25 -1.96 -1.80 -4.59
CA LEU A 25 -2.75 -2.94 -5.07
C LEU A 25 -3.39 -2.65 -6.43
N ALA A 26 -3.97 -1.46 -6.62
CA ALA A 26 -4.59 -1.06 -7.88
C ALA A 26 -3.57 -1.02 -9.02
N ILE A 27 -2.39 -0.42 -8.78
CA ILE A 27 -1.33 -0.36 -9.79
C ILE A 27 -0.81 -1.77 -10.11
N GLY A 28 -0.57 -2.61 -9.10
CA GLY A 28 -0.13 -3.99 -9.29
C GLY A 28 -1.15 -4.84 -10.05
N PHE A 29 -2.44 -4.61 -9.82
CA PHE A 29 -3.54 -5.28 -10.52
C PHE A 29 -3.61 -4.86 -11.99
N VAL A 30 -3.62 -3.56 -12.28
CA VAL A 30 -3.67 -3.03 -13.66
C VAL A 30 -2.44 -3.46 -14.45
N ALA A 31 -1.25 -3.33 -13.87
CA ALA A 31 -0.01 -3.76 -14.50
C ALA A 31 0.01 -5.28 -14.75
N GLY A 32 -0.42 -6.08 -13.77
CA GLY A 32 -0.52 -7.53 -13.92
C GLY A 32 -1.50 -7.94 -15.02
N LEU A 33 -2.64 -7.24 -15.12
CA LEU A 33 -3.63 -7.47 -16.16
C LEU A 33 -3.06 -7.15 -17.55
N ILE A 34 -2.42 -5.99 -17.72
CA ILE A 34 -1.84 -5.58 -19.00
C ILE A 34 -0.74 -6.56 -19.44
N VAL A 35 0.19 -6.89 -18.54
CA VAL A 35 1.29 -7.83 -18.84
C VAL A 35 0.75 -9.23 -19.15
N GLY A 36 -0.27 -9.69 -18.42
CA GLY A 36 -0.93 -10.97 -18.69
C GLY A 36 -1.62 -11.01 -20.06
N LEU A 37 -2.33 -9.93 -20.43
CA LEU A 37 -2.96 -9.81 -21.74
C LEU A 37 -1.93 -9.83 -22.88
N VAL A 38 -0.80 -9.14 -22.72
CA VAL A 38 0.30 -9.15 -23.71
C VAL A 38 0.95 -10.53 -23.82
N GLN A 39 1.14 -11.23 -22.70
CA GLN A 39 1.63 -12.62 -22.74
C GLN A 39 0.71 -13.55 -23.53
N ILE A 40 -0.60 -13.46 -23.29
CA ILE A 40 -1.60 -14.30 -23.98
C ILE A 40 -1.64 -13.95 -25.47
N ALA A 41 -1.68 -12.65 -25.81
CA ALA A 41 -1.79 -12.19 -27.20
C ALA A 41 -0.56 -12.56 -28.05
N THR A 42 0.63 -12.61 -27.44
CA THR A 42 1.89 -12.86 -28.18
C THR A 42 2.36 -14.33 -28.08
N SER A 43 1.64 -15.18 -27.34
CA SER A 43 2.05 -16.58 -27.04
C SER A 43 3.44 -16.75 -26.41
N ILE A 44 4.01 -15.69 -25.82
CA ILE A 44 5.32 -15.73 -25.15
C ILE A 44 5.11 -16.27 -23.73
N GLN A 45 5.42 -17.55 -23.53
CA GLN A 45 5.34 -18.25 -22.24
C GLN A 45 6.65 -18.16 -21.43
N ASP A 46 7.58 -17.28 -21.82
CA ASP A 46 8.84 -17.12 -21.09
C ASP A 46 8.61 -16.37 -19.77
N ALA A 47 8.78 -17.07 -18.65
CA ALA A 47 8.52 -16.55 -17.30
C ALA A 47 9.41 -15.33 -16.97
N SER A 48 10.59 -15.24 -17.59
CA SER A 48 11.52 -14.13 -17.45
C SER A 48 10.93 -12.82 -17.99
N PHE A 49 10.14 -12.90 -19.07
CA PHE A 49 9.58 -11.72 -19.74
C PHE A 49 8.38 -11.12 -18.99
N ASN A 50 7.63 -11.89 -18.19
CA ASN A 50 6.55 -11.33 -17.35
C ASN A 50 7.11 -10.54 -16.16
N THR A 51 8.20 -11.04 -15.59
CA THR A 51 8.74 -10.55 -14.33
C THR A 51 9.28 -9.13 -14.47
N VAL A 52 9.96 -8.82 -15.58
CA VAL A 52 10.61 -7.50 -15.78
C VAL A 52 9.59 -6.35 -15.94
N PRO A 53 8.60 -6.41 -16.86
CA PRO A 53 7.60 -5.36 -17.02
C PRO A 53 6.74 -5.17 -15.75
N ARG A 54 6.39 -6.27 -15.08
CA ARG A 54 5.59 -6.22 -13.85
C ARG A 54 6.37 -5.55 -12.72
N LEU A 55 7.66 -5.86 -12.57
CA LEU A 55 8.54 -5.23 -11.59
C LEU A 55 8.72 -3.74 -11.86
N LEU A 56 8.95 -3.35 -13.13
CA LEU A 56 9.06 -1.94 -13.53
C LEU A 56 7.78 -1.16 -13.23
N ALA A 57 6.62 -1.73 -13.54
CA ALA A 57 5.34 -1.09 -13.24
C ALA A 57 5.10 -0.96 -11.72
N PHE A 58 5.51 -1.96 -10.94
CA PHE A 58 5.42 -1.90 -9.48
C PHE A 58 6.37 -0.86 -8.88
N LEU A 59 7.62 -0.77 -9.36
CA LEU A 59 8.60 0.24 -8.97
C LEU A 59 8.13 1.65 -9.33
N ALA A 60 7.63 1.86 -10.55
CA ALA A 60 7.08 3.14 -10.96
C ALA A 60 5.86 3.53 -10.10
N GLY A 61 4.97 2.57 -9.85
CA GLY A 61 3.82 2.77 -8.98
C GLY A 61 4.20 3.11 -7.55
N LEU A 62 5.20 2.42 -7.01
CA LEU A 62 5.74 2.67 -5.68
C LEU A 62 6.35 4.09 -5.61
N LEU A 63 7.18 4.49 -6.57
CA LEU A 63 7.79 5.82 -6.58
C LEU A 63 6.74 6.94 -6.64
N LEU A 64 5.68 6.77 -7.42
CA LEU A 64 4.58 7.74 -7.51
C LEU A 64 3.74 7.81 -6.23
N THR A 65 3.49 6.66 -5.59
CA THR A 65 2.65 6.59 -4.39
C THR A 65 3.44 6.83 -3.09
N MET A 66 4.76 6.68 -3.11
CA MET A 66 5.68 6.85 -1.98
C MET A 66 5.45 8.16 -1.19
N PRO A 67 5.44 9.36 -1.79
CA PRO A 67 5.28 10.60 -1.03
C PRO A 67 3.93 10.63 -0.27
N TRP A 68 2.85 10.20 -0.92
CA TRP A 68 1.52 10.15 -0.33
C TRP A 68 1.41 9.10 0.79
N MET A 69 2.00 7.92 0.61
CA MET A 69 2.04 6.87 1.64
C MET A 69 2.81 7.36 2.88
N LEU A 70 3.93 8.06 2.69
CA LEU A 70 4.71 8.65 3.77
C LEU A 70 3.93 9.73 4.53
N GLU A 71 3.15 10.57 3.85
CA GLU A 71 2.28 11.54 4.52
C GLU A 71 1.23 10.88 5.41
N LYS A 72 0.56 9.82 4.90
CA LYS A 72 -0.43 9.07 5.68
C LYS A 72 0.20 8.38 6.88
N LEU A 73 1.38 7.78 6.71
CA LEU A 73 2.09 7.13 7.81
C LEU A 73 2.52 8.14 8.88
N LYS A 74 3.09 9.29 8.48
CA LYS A 74 3.44 10.38 9.40
C LYS A 74 2.22 10.89 10.15
N ALA A 75 1.10 11.12 9.47
CA ALA A 75 -0.14 11.58 10.10
C ALA A 75 -0.66 10.57 11.14
N PHE A 76 -0.60 9.28 10.82
CA PHE A 76 -0.97 8.21 11.76
C PHE A 76 -0.03 8.16 12.98
N THR A 77 1.28 8.19 12.77
CA THR A 77 2.27 8.19 13.86
C THR A 77 2.09 9.42 14.76
N LEU A 78 1.86 10.60 14.19
CA LEU A 78 1.60 11.82 14.96
C LEU A 78 0.30 11.75 15.76
N ALA A 79 -0.77 11.20 15.17
CA ALA A 79 -2.03 10.99 15.87
C ALA A 79 -1.85 10.04 17.06
N LEU A 80 -1.17 8.91 16.85
CA LEU A 80 -0.89 7.93 17.89
C LEU A 80 -0.05 8.53 19.03
N LEU A 81 1.01 9.28 18.68
CA LEU A 81 1.89 9.89 19.68
C LEU A 81 1.16 10.99 20.49
N LYS A 82 0.26 11.73 19.85
CA LYS A 82 -0.54 12.78 20.49
C LYS A 82 -1.58 12.19 21.44
N ASP A 83 -2.19 11.06 21.08
CA ASP A 83 -3.08 10.32 21.97
C ASP A 83 -2.31 9.72 23.15
N LEU A 84 -1.15 9.10 22.92
CA LEU A 84 -0.31 8.59 24.03
C LEU A 84 0.16 9.70 24.98
N ALA A 85 0.56 10.87 24.46
CA ALA A 85 0.92 12.02 25.27
C ALA A 85 -0.25 12.53 26.13
N ARG A 86 -1.49 12.38 25.65
CA ARG A 86 -2.71 12.75 26.39
C ARG A 86 -3.06 11.77 27.52
N TYR A 87 -2.57 10.53 27.45
CA TYR A 87 -2.76 9.53 28.52
C TYR A 87 -1.62 9.50 29.54
N ALA A 88 -0.48 10.12 29.23
CA ALA A 88 0.68 10.18 30.11
C ALA A 88 0.67 11.37 31.09
N GLY A 89 -0.18 12.37 30.87
CA GLY A 89 -0.46 13.47 31.80
C GLY A 89 -1.85 13.34 32.42
#